data_AF-A0A8C9PQN1-F1
#
_entry.id   AF-A0A8C9PQN1-F1
#
_cell.length_a   1.000
_cell.length_b   1.000
_cell.length_c   1.000
_cell.angle_alpha   90.00
_cell.angle_beta   90.00
_cell.angle_gamma   90.00
#
_symmetry.space_group_name_H-M   'P 1'
#
loop_
_entity.id
_entity.type
_entity.pdbx_description
1 polymer ?
#
loop_
_entity_poly.entity_id
_entity_poly.type
_entity_poly.pdbx_seq_one_letter_code
_entity_poly.pdbx_strand_id
1 'polypeptide(L)'
;MQETEAFQCGDGVSLPPDNVCDFTNQCGDNSDEQQCSNYERCDFEDGLCNMEQESVQFGWKKRNGITSLTPPFHDHNGDMSAYFLSLVSRVDGNSSNLRSRLFLPTKDQHACQITFYHFLSHVNGKLMVGLQTECGGPIGNLWQNTAKLQNRWERNVIKIQSSKNFQVVFQGQMIATHEQDAVIAIDDISFSSGCFPVHDEILPCQETLNTEQESCHPDVSLCRFDSTDEELRMCQPCEFDFDLCDWTAEASTGQISWMRTKASEFTAIESASQQNLTSNDEGYFVWVGATHAFPLSHLDSRAFLNSSLCHCWGKSCHLQFSYCMENGVLRVGLYHNEVRRS
;
A
#
# COMPACT_ATOMS: atom_id res chain seq x y z
N MET A 1 -16.32 38.40 7.07
CA MET A 1 -16.20 37.82 5.73
C MET A 1 -14.73 37.92 5.39
N GLN A 2 -13.98 36.84 5.50
CA GLN A 2 -12.55 36.86 5.25
C GLN A 2 -12.37 36.55 3.76
N GLU A 3 -12.00 37.56 2.98
CA GLU A 3 -11.65 37.40 1.57
C GLU A 3 -10.46 36.43 1.51
N THR A 4 -10.67 35.25 0.95
CA THR A 4 -9.60 34.38 0.49
C THR A 4 -8.91 35.10 -0.66
N GLU A 5 -7.65 35.52 -0.46
CA GLU A 5 -6.84 36.17 -1.49
C GLU A 5 -6.81 35.32 -2.76
N ALA A 6 -7.18 35.90 -3.90
CA ALA A 6 -7.23 35.20 -5.17
C ALA A 6 -5.84 35.13 -5.83
N PHE A 7 -5.49 33.99 -6.40
CA PHE A 7 -4.26 33.82 -7.17
C PHE A 7 -4.34 34.62 -8.48
N GLN A 8 -3.21 35.15 -8.94
CA GLN A 8 -3.11 35.87 -10.20
C GLN A 8 -2.25 35.07 -11.18
N CYS A 9 -2.87 34.64 -12.28
CA CYS A 9 -2.18 34.02 -13.41
C CYS A 9 -1.16 34.99 -14.03
N GLY A 10 -0.18 34.45 -14.76
CA GLY A 10 0.78 35.26 -15.53
C GLY A 10 0.09 36.17 -16.56
N ASP A 11 -0.98 35.68 -17.17
CA ASP A 11 -1.83 36.43 -18.11
C ASP A 11 -2.85 37.39 -17.44
N GLY A 12 -2.85 37.50 -16.10
CA GLY A 12 -3.68 38.44 -15.34
C GLY A 12 -5.10 37.96 -14.99
N VAL A 13 -5.42 36.69 -15.26
CA VAL A 13 -6.66 36.05 -14.80
C VAL A 13 -6.58 35.79 -13.29
N SER A 14 -7.66 36.05 -12.56
CA SER A 14 -7.73 35.78 -11.13
C SER A 14 -8.41 34.44 -10.85
N LEU A 15 -7.75 33.56 -10.12
CA LEU A 15 -8.27 32.24 -9.76
C LEU A 15 -8.55 32.12 -8.25
N PRO A 16 -9.63 31.41 -7.88
CA PRO A 16 -9.81 30.97 -6.51
C PRO A 16 -8.62 30.11 -6.02
N PRO A 17 -8.23 30.18 -4.73
CA PRO A 17 -7.13 29.38 -4.20
C PRO A 17 -7.29 27.87 -4.34
N ASP A 18 -8.53 27.38 -4.46
CA ASP A 18 -8.78 25.97 -4.68
C ASP A 18 -8.37 25.50 -6.06
N ASN A 19 -8.23 26.39 -7.04
CA ASN A 19 -7.81 26.12 -8.42
C ASN A 19 -6.30 26.31 -8.62
N VAL A 20 -5.50 26.17 -7.58
CA VAL A 20 -4.04 26.34 -7.68
C VAL A 20 -3.40 25.02 -7.28
N CYS A 21 -2.48 24.53 -8.10
CA CYS A 21 -1.79 23.26 -7.90
C CYS A 21 -2.76 22.06 -7.85
N ASP A 22 -3.80 22.07 -8.68
CA ASP A 22 -4.84 21.04 -8.74
C ASP A 22 -4.80 20.20 -10.02
N PHE A 23 -3.64 20.18 -10.71
CA PHE A 23 -3.36 19.43 -11.94
C PHE A 23 -4.15 19.88 -13.17
N THR A 24 -4.86 21.00 -13.07
CA THR A 24 -5.64 21.55 -14.17
C THR A 24 -5.16 22.95 -14.49
N ASN A 25 -4.75 23.19 -15.73
CA ASN A 25 -4.32 24.51 -16.18
C ASN A 25 -5.55 25.40 -16.43
N GLN A 26 -6.04 26.11 -15.42
CA GLN A 26 -7.11 27.09 -15.59
C GLN A 26 -6.60 28.46 -16.06
N CYS A 27 -5.33 28.78 -15.81
CA CYS A 27 -4.73 30.01 -16.32
C CYS A 27 -4.56 30.02 -17.85
N GLY A 28 -4.43 28.85 -18.48
CA GLY A 28 -4.08 28.68 -19.89
C GLY A 28 -2.57 28.70 -20.15
N ASP A 29 -1.80 29.44 -19.35
CA ASP A 29 -0.33 29.53 -19.38
C ASP A 29 0.38 28.59 -18.38
N ASN A 30 -0.38 27.78 -17.63
CA ASN A 30 0.11 26.85 -16.61
C ASN A 30 0.80 27.53 -15.41
N SER A 31 0.55 28.82 -15.17
CA SER A 31 1.17 29.56 -14.05
C SER A 31 0.63 29.13 -12.67
N ASP A 32 -0.61 28.67 -12.61
CA ASP A 32 -1.29 28.04 -11.47
C ASP A 32 -0.66 26.70 -11.04
N GLU A 33 0.08 26.04 -11.93
CA GLU A 33 0.64 24.70 -11.68
C GLU A 33 2.17 24.68 -11.50
N GLN A 34 2.84 25.84 -11.56
CA GLN A 34 4.32 25.90 -11.54
C GLN A 34 4.95 25.95 -10.15
N GLN A 35 4.29 26.54 -9.15
CA GLN A 35 4.87 26.81 -7.82
C GLN A 35 4.21 26.00 -6.70
N CYS A 36 4.26 24.67 -6.83
CA CYS A 36 3.49 23.75 -6.00
C CYS A 36 4.31 22.99 -4.95
N SER A 37 5.52 23.45 -4.62
CA SER A 37 6.43 22.75 -3.71
C SER A 37 5.93 22.65 -2.26
N ASN A 38 5.00 23.53 -1.87
CA ASN A 38 4.34 23.54 -0.57
C ASN A 38 2.99 22.79 -0.59
N TYR A 39 2.60 22.20 -1.71
CA TYR A 39 1.44 21.33 -1.83
C TYR A 39 1.91 19.86 -1.78
N GLU A 40 1.11 19.00 -1.18
CA GLU A 40 1.31 17.55 -1.31
C GLU A 40 0.43 17.06 -2.45
N ARG A 41 1.05 16.52 -3.50
CA ARG A 41 0.41 16.23 -4.78
C ARG A 41 0.64 14.78 -5.18
N CYS A 42 -0.38 14.14 -5.75
CA CYS A 42 -0.31 12.79 -6.25
C CYS A 42 -1.22 12.57 -7.47
N ASP A 43 -0.59 12.45 -8.64
CA ASP A 43 -1.18 12.09 -9.94
C ASP A 43 -1.09 10.60 -10.25
N PHE A 44 -0.45 9.80 -9.38
CA PHE A 44 -0.23 8.37 -9.58
C PHE A 44 0.62 7.99 -10.80
N GLU A 45 1.32 8.93 -11.45
CA GLU A 45 2.22 8.64 -12.58
C GLU A 45 3.44 7.84 -12.12
N ASP A 46 3.92 8.10 -10.91
CA ASP A 46 4.98 7.36 -10.23
C ASP A 46 4.50 6.75 -8.89
N GLY A 47 4.24 5.43 -8.91
CA GLY A 47 3.77 4.70 -7.73
C GLY A 47 2.46 5.20 -7.12
N LEU A 48 2.38 5.18 -5.78
CA LEU A 48 1.26 5.68 -4.98
C LEU A 48 1.61 6.99 -4.24
N CYS A 49 2.73 7.65 -4.61
CA CYS A 49 3.26 8.78 -3.88
C CYS A 49 3.42 8.48 -2.37
N ASN A 50 2.95 9.37 -1.50
CA ASN A 50 2.89 9.19 -0.04
C ASN A 50 1.55 8.58 0.44
N MET A 51 0.86 7.82 -0.42
CA MET A 51 -0.40 7.14 -0.08
C MET A 51 -0.15 5.66 0.21
N GLU A 52 -0.92 5.12 1.15
CA GLU A 52 -0.86 3.74 1.59
C GLU A 52 -2.22 3.06 1.46
N GLN A 53 -2.22 1.79 1.06
CA GLN A 53 -3.45 0.98 0.99
C GLN A 53 -3.33 -0.26 1.87
N GLU A 54 -4.46 -0.70 2.45
CA GLU A 54 -4.51 -1.87 3.34
C GLU A 54 -4.29 -3.19 2.61
N SER A 55 -4.89 -3.35 1.43
CA SER A 55 -4.87 -4.61 0.70
C SER A 55 -4.48 -4.39 -0.75
N VAL A 56 -3.38 -4.96 -1.20
CA VAL A 56 -2.95 -4.87 -2.60
C VAL A 56 -3.75 -5.81 -3.49
N GLN A 57 -4.16 -6.97 -2.97
CA GLN A 57 -4.94 -7.95 -3.73
C GLN A 57 -6.37 -7.45 -4.02
N PHE A 58 -6.93 -6.76 -3.03
CA PHE A 58 -8.32 -6.33 -2.99
C PHE A 58 -8.41 -4.85 -2.64
N GLY A 59 -7.53 -4.02 -3.20
CA GLY A 59 -7.55 -2.57 -3.01
C GLY A 59 -7.56 -1.82 -4.32
N TRP A 60 -7.03 -0.61 -4.24
CA TRP A 60 -6.91 0.31 -5.35
C TRP A 60 -5.80 -0.16 -6.28
N LYS A 61 -6.10 -0.15 -7.58
CA LYS A 61 -5.17 -0.56 -8.63
C LYS A 61 -4.85 0.62 -9.52
N LYS A 62 -3.56 0.90 -9.63
CA LYS A 62 -3.00 1.80 -10.63
C LYS A 62 -3.21 1.20 -12.01
N ARG A 63 -3.87 1.94 -12.90
CA ARG A 63 -4.10 1.55 -14.29
C ARG A 63 -4.19 2.78 -15.18
N ASN A 64 -4.11 2.57 -16.48
CA ASN A 64 -4.30 3.60 -17.49
C ASN A 64 -5.42 3.24 -18.45
N GLY A 65 -5.77 4.17 -19.34
CA GLY A 65 -6.80 3.97 -20.35
C GLY A 65 -6.47 2.94 -21.42
N ILE A 66 -5.19 2.80 -21.79
CA ILE A 66 -4.73 1.91 -22.88
C ILE A 66 -4.96 0.43 -22.56
N THR A 67 -4.62 0.00 -21.35
CA THR A 67 -4.68 -1.41 -20.93
C THR A 67 -6.01 -1.81 -20.32
N SER A 68 -6.89 -0.84 -20.09
CA SER A 68 -8.14 -1.04 -19.38
C SER A 68 -9.28 -1.51 -20.27
N LEU A 69 -10.00 -2.53 -19.81
CA LEU A 69 -11.21 -3.03 -20.46
C LEU A 69 -12.49 -2.34 -19.97
N THR A 70 -12.38 -1.53 -18.91
CA THR A 70 -13.51 -0.83 -18.28
C THR A 70 -13.23 0.67 -18.17
N PRO A 71 -14.26 1.55 -18.21
CA PRO A 71 -14.08 2.98 -18.00
C PRO A 71 -13.47 3.32 -16.63
N PRO A 72 -12.83 4.50 -16.43
CA PRO A 72 -12.51 5.47 -17.48
C PRO A 72 -11.40 4.98 -18.41
N PHE A 73 -11.38 5.51 -19.64
CA PHE A 73 -10.40 5.16 -20.70
C PHE A 73 -9.32 6.24 -20.87
N HIS A 74 -9.26 7.18 -19.96
CA HIS A 74 -8.29 8.27 -19.86
C HIS A 74 -8.22 8.69 -18.40
N ASP A 75 -7.08 9.25 -18.00
CA ASP A 75 -6.94 10.00 -16.76
C ASP A 75 -7.89 11.21 -16.72
N HIS A 76 -7.86 11.99 -15.65
CA HIS A 76 -8.65 13.19 -15.54
C HIS A 76 -8.41 14.20 -16.69
N ASN A 77 -7.17 14.30 -17.19
CA ASN A 77 -6.77 15.26 -18.23
C ASN A 77 -7.04 14.81 -19.67
N GLY A 78 -7.56 13.60 -19.87
CA GLY A 78 -7.91 13.05 -21.18
C GLY A 78 -6.77 12.28 -21.87
N ASP A 79 -5.67 12.00 -21.18
CA ASP A 79 -4.58 11.16 -21.62
C ASP A 79 -4.88 9.67 -21.34
N MET A 80 -4.83 8.85 -22.39
CA MET A 80 -5.07 7.40 -22.28
C MET A 80 -3.87 6.64 -21.67
N SER A 81 -2.68 7.22 -21.73
CA SER A 81 -1.42 6.62 -21.27
C SER A 81 -1.12 6.91 -19.80
N ALA A 82 -1.60 8.05 -19.31
CA ALA A 82 -1.56 8.47 -17.91
C ALA A 82 -2.32 7.50 -16.99
N TYR A 83 -1.84 7.42 -15.77
CA TYR A 83 -2.27 6.49 -14.75
C TYR A 83 -3.20 7.15 -13.73
N PHE A 84 -4.17 6.37 -13.26
CA PHE A 84 -5.05 6.75 -12.18
C PHE A 84 -5.30 5.54 -11.28
N LEU A 85 -5.84 5.78 -10.09
CA LEU A 85 -6.25 4.70 -9.20
C LEU A 85 -7.68 4.29 -9.45
N SER A 86 -7.91 2.98 -9.41
CA SER A 86 -9.24 2.43 -9.60
C SER A 86 -9.54 1.27 -8.67
N LEU A 87 -10.81 1.19 -8.32
CA LEU A 87 -11.43 0.06 -7.68
C LEU A 87 -12.41 -0.56 -8.68
N VAL A 88 -12.53 -1.88 -8.69
CA VAL A 88 -13.52 -2.61 -9.50
C VAL A 88 -14.41 -3.45 -8.58
N SER A 89 -15.67 -3.62 -8.99
CA SER A 89 -16.72 -4.32 -8.24
C SER A 89 -16.26 -5.65 -7.65
N ARG A 90 -16.71 -5.93 -6.43
CA ARG A 90 -16.45 -7.19 -5.72
C ARG A 90 -17.75 -7.91 -5.44
N VAL A 91 -17.68 -9.23 -5.36
CA VAL A 91 -18.80 -10.10 -4.97
C VAL A 91 -19.09 -10.01 -3.46
N ASP A 92 -18.11 -9.63 -2.63
CA ASP A 92 -18.19 -9.65 -1.16
C ASP A 92 -18.60 -8.32 -0.51
N GLY A 93 -18.67 -7.21 -1.25
CA GLY A 93 -19.17 -5.93 -0.75
C GLY A 93 -18.26 -5.18 0.24
N ASN A 94 -17.04 -5.69 0.46
CA ASN A 94 -16.08 -5.09 1.40
C ASN A 94 -15.52 -3.76 0.87
N SER A 95 -15.23 -2.84 1.79
CA SER A 95 -14.60 -1.56 1.46
C SER A 95 -13.08 -1.68 1.33
N SER A 96 -12.50 -0.81 0.52
CA SER A 96 -11.06 -0.69 0.32
C SER A 96 -10.62 0.74 0.66
N ASN A 97 -9.63 0.87 1.55
CA ASN A 97 -9.14 2.15 2.03
C ASN A 97 -7.80 2.51 1.36
N LEU A 98 -7.70 3.74 0.87
CA LEU A 98 -6.44 4.43 0.54
C LEU A 98 -6.24 5.58 1.52
N ARG A 99 -5.07 5.67 2.14
CA ARG A 99 -4.74 6.63 3.19
C ARG A 99 -3.63 7.55 2.74
N SER A 100 -3.74 8.82 3.06
CA SER A 100 -2.63 9.76 2.93
C SER A 100 -1.58 9.55 4.02
N ARG A 101 -0.42 10.17 3.85
CA ARG A 101 0.47 10.49 4.96
C ARG A 101 -0.24 11.28 6.08
N LEU A 102 0.43 11.39 7.22
CA LEU A 102 -0.05 12.12 8.38
C LEU A 102 0.09 13.64 8.22
N PHE A 103 -0.94 14.39 8.63
CA PHE A 103 -0.95 15.84 8.67
C PHE A 103 -1.16 16.36 10.10
N LEU A 104 -0.61 17.53 10.40
CA LEU A 104 -0.75 18.24 11.67
C LEU A 104 -2.17 18.83 11.84
N PRO A 105 -2.59 19.19 13.07
CA PRO A 105 -3.87 19.83 13.30
C PRO A 105 -3.99 21.14 12.51
N THR A 106 -5.17 21.38 11.95
CA THR A 106 -5.44 22.56 11.13
C THR A 106 -5.60 23.79 12.01
N LYS A 107 -5.03 24.93 11.60
CA LYS A 107 -5.19 26.22 12.29
C LYS A 107 -5.97 27.19 11.40
N ASP A 108 -6.79 28.06 12.00
CA ASP A 108 -7.65 29.00 11.27
C ASP A 108 -6.91 29.95 10.31
N GLN A 109 -5.60 30.15 10.51
CA GLN A 109 -4.78 31.03 9.68
C GLN A 109 -4.43 30.44 8.30
N HIS A 110 -4.43 29.11 8.16
CA HIS A 110 -4.13 28.44 6.89
C HIS A 110 -5.18 27.36 6.66
N ALA A 111 -6.14 27.64 5.77
CA ALA A 111 -7.20 26.69 5.45
C ALA A 111 -6.59 25.46 4.74
N CYS A 112 -6.53 24.32 5.45
CA CYS A 112 -6.20 23.04 4.83
C CYS A 112 -7.39 22.55 4.01
N GLN A 113 -7.13 22.22 2.76
CA GLN A 113 -8.08 21.73 1.79
C GLN A 113 -7.47 20.57 1.01
N ILE A 114 -8.30 19.60 0.65
CA ILE A 114 -8.00 18.59 -0.35
C ILE A 114 -8.85 18.81 -1.60
N THR A 115 -8.20 18.76 -2.75
CA THR A 115 -8.81 18.69 -4.07
C THR A 115 -8.48 17.33 -4.68
N PHE A 116 -9.45 16.71 -5.35
CA PHE A 116 -9.23 15.47 -6.09
C PHE A 116 -10.31 15.27 -7.15
N TYR A 117 -10.04 14.39 -8.10
CA TYR A 117 -10.98 14.01 -9.13
C TYR A 117 -11.44 12.58 -8.91
N HIS A 118 -12.71 12.33 -9.19
CA HIS A 118 -13.27 10.98 -9.11
C HIS A 118 -14.15 10.67 -10.31
N PHE A 119 -14.26 9.38 -10.62
CA PHE A 119 -15.11 8.85 -11.68
C PHE A 119 -15.94 7.69 -11.13
N LEU A 120 -17.21 7.62 -11.54
CA LEU A 120 -18.14 6.56 -11.16
C LEU A 120 -18.82 5.98 -12.40
N SER A 121 -18.53 4.73 -12.74
CA SER A 121 -19.19 4.07 -13.88
C SER A 121 -20.62 3.65 -13.59
N HIS A 122 -20.99 3.52 -12.30
CA HIS A 122 -22.28 2.95 -11.89
C HIS A 122 -22.79 3.57 -10.58
N VAL A 123 -24.11 3.63 -10.41
CA VAL A 123 -24.78 4.22 -9.23
C VAL A 123 -24.52 3.47 -7.92
N ASN A 124 -24.04 2.22 -7.99
CA ASN A 124 -23.81 1.36 -6.84
C ASN A 124 -22.39 1.48 -6.27
N GLY A 125 -21.54 2.32 -6.88
CA GLY A 125 -20.25 2.69 -6.34
C GLY A 125 -20.40 3.76 -5.26
N LYS A 126 -19.82 3.52 -4.10
CA LYS A 126 -19.78 4.45 -2.97
C LYS A 126 -18.34 4.82 -2.66
N LEU A 127 -17.98 6.07 -2.90
CA LEU A 127 -16.72 6.69 -2.52
C LEU A 127 -16.98 7.64 -1.35
N MET A 128 -16.35 7.37 -0.22
CA MET A 128 -16.36 8.21 0.96
C MET A 128 -14.96 8.76 1.22
N VAL A 129 -14.87 10.04 1.56
CA VAL A 129 -13.64 10.69 2.02
C VAL A 129 -13.85 11.10 3.46
N GLY A 130 -12.92 10.72 4.33
CA GLY A 130 -13.01 11.00 5.75
C GLY A 130 -11.66 11.16 6.43
N LEU A 131 -11.69 11.53 7.70
CA LEU A 131 -10.52 11.70 8.55
C LEU A 131 -10.36 10.52 9.50
N GLN A 132 -9.13 10.04 9.65
CA GLN A 132 -8.75 9.11 10.70
C GLN A 132 -7.69 9.78 11.59
N THR A 133 -7.99 9.92 12.88
CA THR A 133 -7.12 10.61 13.86
C THR A 133 -6.44 9.65 14.84
N GLU A 134 -6.75 8.36 14.77
CA GLU A 134 -6.25 7.30 15.64
C GLU A 134 -6.07 6.03 14.79
N CYS A 135 -4.98 5.28 15.03
CA CYS A 135 -4.72 4.04 14.30
C CYS A 135 -5.85 3.03 14.48
N GLY A 136 -6.40 2.52 13.38
CA GLY A 136 -7.54 1.60 13.42
C GLY A 136 -8.83 2.22 13.96
N GLY A 137 -8.83 3.52 14.28
CA GLY A 137 -9.99 4.25 14.76
C GLY A 137 -11.06 4.47 13.67
N PRO A 138 -12.26 4.93 14.04
CA PRO A 138 -13.32 5.19 13.08
C PRO A 138 -12.92 6.29 12.09
N ILE A 139 -13.36 6.14 10.84
CA ILE A 139 -13.19 7.17 9.81
C ILE A 139 -14.35 8.17 9.93
N GLY A 140 -14.05 9.41 10.31
CA GLY A 140 -15.00 10.51 10.36
C GLY A 140 -15.35 10.99 8.96
N ASN A 141 -16.57 10.72 8.49
CA ASN A 141 -17.02 11.08 7.15
C ASN A 141 -17.02 12.61 6.93
N LEU A 142 -16.25 13.09 5.95
CA LEU A 142 -16.27 14.48 5.49
C LEU A 142 -17.14 14.65 4.25
N TRP A 143 -17.05 13.70 3.32
CA TRP A 143 -17.73 13.76 2.05
C TRP A 143 -18.06 12.36 1.53
N GLN A 144 -19.11 12.27 0.74
CA GLN A 144 -19.50 11.05 0.05
C GLN A 144 -20.12 11.40 -1.29
N ASN A 145 -19.85 10.58 -2.31
CA ASN A 145 -20.48 10.76 -3.61
C ASN A 145 -22.00 10.60 -3.51
N THR A 146 -22.72 11.31 -4.36
CA THR A 146 -24.16 11.09 -4.52
C THR A 146 -24.38 9.91 -5.46
N ALA A 147 -25.44 9.12 -5.24
CA ALA A 147 -25.83 8.01 -6.11
C ALA A 147 -26.39 8.51 -7.46
N LYS A 148 -25.54 9.11 -8.29
CA LYS A 148 -25.83 9.55 -9.65
C LYS A 148 -24.80 8.97 -10.60
N LEU A 149 -25.27 8.56 -11.77
CA LEU A 149 -24.42 8.05 -12.84
C LEU A 149 -23.68 9.23 -13.48
N GLN A 150 -22.37 9.27 -13.27
CA GLN A 150 -21.48 10.30 -13.81
C GLN A 150 -20.31 9.58 -14.44
N ASN A 151 -20.53 9.10 -15.68
CA ASN A 151 -19.47 8.56 -16.57
C ASN A 151 -18.55 9.69 -17.06
N ARG A 152 -18.04 10.49 -16.13
CA ARG A 152 -17.15 11.64 -16.33
C ARG A 152 -16.33 11.84 -15.06
N TRP A 153 -15.16 12.42 -15.21
CA TRP A 153 -14.39 12.88 -14.07
C TRP A 153 -15.08 14.07 -13.41
N GLU A 154 -15.10 14.07 -12.08
CA GLU A 154 -15.71 15.10 -11.26
C GLU A 154 -14.76 15.58 -10.18
N ARG A 155 -14.55 16.89 -10.17
CA ARG A 155 -13.73 17.60 -9.20
C ARG A 155 -14.44 17.73 -7.87
N ASN A 156 -13.73 17.47 -6.78
CA ASN A 156 -14.19 17.76 -5.43
C ASN A 156 -13.18 18.60 -4.67
N VAL A 157 -13.71 19.46 -3.82
CA VAL A 157 -12.96 20.32 -2.90
C VAL A 157 -13.53 20.15 -1.50
N ILE A 158 -12.70 19.73 -0.56
CA ILE A 158 -13.09 19.52 0.83
C ILE A 158 -12.17 20.33 1.73
N LYS A 159 -12.77 21.23 2.52
CA LYS A 159 -12.06 21.92 3.61
C LYS A 159 -11.92 20.99 4.80
N ILE A 160 -10.70 20.87 5.31
CA ILE A 160 -10.38 19.98 6.43
C ILE A 160 -10.25 20.82 7.70
N GLN A 161 -10.91 20.36 8.76
CA GLN A 161 -10.78 20.90 10.10
C GLN A 161 -10.54 19.75 11.07
N SER A 162 -9.39 19.75 11.72
CA SER A 162 -9.02 18.75 12.72
C SER A 162 -8.21 19.37 13.85
N SER A 163 -8.56 19.02 15.08
CA SER A 163 -7.80 19.40 16.29
C SER A 163 -6.69 18.41 16.66
N LYS A 164 -6.62 17.27 15.96
CA LYS A 164 -5.60 16.22 16.13
C LYS A 164 -4.85 15.99 14.82
N ASN A 165 -3.69 15.32 14.89
CA ASN A 165 -3.04 14.79 13.70
C ASN A 165 -4.03 13.86 12.97
N PHE A 166 -4.03 13.89 11.64
CA PHE A 166 -5.02 13.17 10.85
C PHE A 166 -4.43 12.60 9.55
N GLN A 167 -4.99 11.49 9.11
CA GLN A 167 -4.89 11.00 7.72
C GLN A 167 -6.22 11.24 7.02
N VAL A 168 -6.15 11.57 5.73
CA VAL A 168 -7.32 11.52 4.85
C VAL A 168 -7.43 10.12 4.28
N VAL A 169 -8.64 9.55 4.37
CA VAL A 169 -8.94 8.20 3.92
C VAL A 169 -9.98 8.25 2.80
N PHE A 170 -9.62 7.70 1.64
CA PHE A 170 -10.53 7.40 0.54
C PHE A 170 -11.01 5.96 0.70
N GLN A 171 -12.27 5.81 1.12
CA GLN A 171 -12.92 4.52 1.27
C GLN A 171 -13.83 4.28 0.07
N GLY A 172 -13.44 3.34 -0.79
CA GLY A 172 -14.26 2.85 -1.88
C GLY A 172 -15.02 1.59 -1.46
N GLN A 173 -16.32 1.54 -1.71
CA GLN A 173 -17.16 0.37 -1.50
C GLN A 173 -18.03 0.15 -2.74
N MET A 174 -18.16 -1.10 -3.15
CA MET A 174 -19.04 -1.47 -4.26
C MET A 174 -20.00 -2.57 -3.84
N ILE A 175 -21.25 -2.43 -4.26
CA ILE A 175 -22.25 -3.48 -4.10
C ILE A 175 -22.33 -4.23 -5.42
N ALA A 176 -21.99 -5.52 -5.40
CA ALA A 176 -22.06 -6.38 -6.57
C ALA A 176 -23.49 -6.39 -7.15
N THR A 177 -23.62 -6.05 -8.43
CA THR A 177 -24.82 -6.36 -9.21
C THR A 177 -24.42 -7.23 -10.39
N HIS A 178 -25.21 -8.27 -10.66
CA HIS A 178 -24.90 -9.36 -11.59
C HIS A 178 -24.64 -8.95 -13.06
N GLU A 179 -24.77 -7.67 -13.43
CA GLU A 179 -24.87 -7.26 -14.83
C GLU A 179 -23.82 -6.25 -15.31
N GLN A 180 -22.94 -5.72 -14.44
CA GLN A 180 -21.86 -4.82 -14.86
C GLN A 180 -20.78 -4.60 -13.79
N ASP A 181 -19.52 -4.51 -14.24
CA ASP A 181 -18.40 -4.08 -13.42
C ASP A 181 -18.52 -2.59 -13.09
N ALA A 182 -19.03 -2.28 -11.91
CA ALA A 182 -18.92 -0.95 -11.34
C ALA A 182 -17.43 -0.61 -11.12
N VAL A 183 -17.07 0.62 -11.45
CA VAL A 183 -15.72 1.16 -11.30
C VAL A 183 -15.84 2.48 -10.55
N ILE A 184 -15.00 2.62 -9.53
CA ILE A 184 -14.69 3.89 -8.90
C ILE A 184 -13.25 4.19 -9.30
N ALA A 185 -12.97 5.39 -9.81
CA ALA A 185 -11.61 5.85 -10.01
C ALA A 185 -11.38 7.17 -9.28
N ILE A 186 -10.14 7.40 -8.88
CA ILE A 186 -9.68 8.65 -8.29
C ILE A 186 -8.36 9.04 -8.95
N ASP A 187 -8.15 10.34 -9.06
CA ASP A 187 -6.99 10.91 -9.73
C ASP A 187 -6.65 12.28 -9.15
N ASP A 188 -5.45 12.76 -9.44
CA ASP A 188 -5.03 14.16 -9.22
C ASP A 188 -5.33 14.67 -7.80
N ILE A 189 -4.83 13.97 -6.77
CA ILE A 189 -5.01 14.37 -5.38
C ILE A 189 -4.04 15.50 -5.03
N SER A 190 -4.58 16.63 -4.57
CA SER A 190 -3.80 17.79 -4.13
C SER A 190 -4.24 18.26 -2.76
N PHE A 191 -3.29 18.34 -1.83
CA PHE A 191 -3.46 18.99 -0.53
C PHE A 191 -2.88 20.40 -0.61
N SER A 192 -3.71 21.38 -0.26
CA SER A 192 -3.32 22.78 -0.20
C SER A 192 -2.13 23.03 0.73
N SER A 193 -1.44 24.15 0.54
CA SER A 193 -0.35 24.60 1.40
C SER A 193 -0.69 24.78 2.88
N GLY A 194 -1.97 24.85 3.24
CA GLY A 194 -2.42 24.84 4.64
C GLY A 194 -2.38 23.47 5.32
N CYS A 195 -2.16 22.39 4.57
CA CYS A 195 -2.06 21.03 5.07
C CYS A 195 -0.60 20.70 5.37
N PHE A 196 -0.19 20.84 6.64
CA PHE A 196 1.20 20.63 7.02
C PHE A 196 1.50 19.15 7.27
N PRO A 197 2.35 18.50 6.47
CA PRO A 197 2.70 17.11 6.66
C PRO A 197 3.53 16.91 7.93
N VAL A 198 3.28 15.81 8.63
CA VAL A 198 4.11 15.40 9.76
C VAL A 198 5.37 14.71 9.24
N HIS A 199 6.50 15.03 9.86
CA HIS A 199 7.78 14.39 9.64
C HIS A 199 8.04 13.51 10.87
N ASP A 200 8.23 12.20 10.66
CA ASP A 200 8.66 11.22 11.67
C ASP A 200 7.72 10.92 12.85
N GLU A 201 6.41 11.21 12.76
CA GLU A 201 5.42 10.74 13.75
C GLU A 201 4.39 9.78 13.12
N ILE A 202 4.04 8.74 13.86
CA ILE A 202 2.97 7.79 13.55
C ILE A 202 1.71 8.23 14.32
N LEU A 203 0.53 7.98 13.78
CA LEU A 203 -0.73 8.19 14.51
C LEU A 203 -0.69 7.50 15.89
N PRO A 204 -1.20 8.14 16.95
CA PRO A 204 -1.25 7.50 18.26
C PRO A 204 -2.19 6.28 18.20
N CYS A 205 -1.64 5.10 18.46
CA CYS A 205 -2.40 3.88 18.74
C CYS A 205 -2.87 3.94 20.19
N GLN A 206 -4.15 3.71 20.47
CA GLN A 206 -4.54 3.37 21.83
C GLN A 206 -4.13 1.91 22.10
N GLU A 207 -3.06 1.72 22.87
CA GLU A 207 -2.82 0.44 23.52
C GLU A 207 -3.97 0.19 24.49
N THR A 208 -4.84 -0.75 24.18
CA THR A 208 -5.75 -1.31 25.18
C THR A 208 -4.91 -2.00 26.25
N LEU A 209 -4.84 -1.37 27.43
CA LEU A 209 -4.45 -2.01 28.69
C LEU A 209 -5.16 -3.35 28.83
N ASN A 210 -4.45 -4.44 28.56
CA ASN A 210 -4.80 -5.76 29.07
C ASN A 210 -3.72 -6.16 30.07
N THR A 211 -4.13 -6.02 31.33
CA THR A 211 -3.74 -6.67 32.57
C THR A 211 -2.66 -7.75 32.49
N GLU A 212 -1.65 -7.56 33.35
CA GLU A 212 -0.63 -8.49 33.84
C GLU A 212 -0.84 -9.98 33.53
N GLN A 213 0.08 -10.58 32.77
CA GLN A 213 0.49 -11.96 33.03
C GLN A 213 1.94 -12.22 32.56
N GLU A 214 2.81 -12.41 33.56
CA GLU A 214 4.20 -12.90 33.54
C GLU A 214 5.11 -12.53 32.36
N SER A 215 5.80 -11.42 32.56
CA SER A 215 7.09 -11.07 31.96
C SER A 215 8.13 -12.19 32.13
N CYS A 216 8.60 -12.77 31.02
CA CYS A 216 9.93 -13.37 30.95
C CYS A 216 10.93 -12.28 30.54
N HIS A 217 11.89 -11.99 31.43
CA HIS A 217 13.07 -11.19 31.11
C HIS A 217 14.11 -12.06 30.40
N PRO A 218 14.66 -11.65 29.24
CA PRO A 218 15.99 -12.08 28.82
C PRO A 218 17.01 -11.07 29.33
N ASP A 219 17.94 -11.57 30.14
CA ASP A 219 19.12 -10.84 30.60
C ASP A 219 20.07 -10.62 29.41
N VAL A 220 20.46 -9.37 29.19
CA VAL A 220 21.29 -8.89 28.06
C VAL A 220 22.76 -9.36 28.22
N SER A 221 23.06 -10.17 29.23
CA SER A 221 24.38 -10.73 29.54
C SER A 221 24.74 -12.01 28.76
N LEU A 222 23.79 -12.63 28.02
CA LEU A 222 24.01 -13.93 27.34
C LEU A 222 24.40 -13.85 25.86
N CYS A 223 24.48 -12.66 25.25
CA CYS A 223 24.99 -12.51 23.88
C CYS A 223 26.52 -12.48 23.88
N ARG A 224 27.16 -13.65 24.03
CA ARG A 224 28.61 -13.80 23.94
C ARG A 224 28.96 -14.61 22.69
N PHE A 225 29.53 -13.94 21.70
CA PHE A 225 29.86 -14.42 20.33
C PHE A 225 30.90 -15.56 20.25
N ASP A 226 31.20 -16.26 21.34
CA ASP A 226 32.35 -17.16 21.41
C ASP A 226 32.07 -18.44 22.23
N SER A 227 30.86 -19.00 22.12
CA SER A 227 30.47 -20.23 22.82
C SER A 227 29.99 -21.31 21.84
N THR A 228 30.44 -22.55 22.05
CA THR A 228 30.18 -23.73 21.21
C THR A 228 28.99 -24.57 21.70
N ASP A 229 27.99 -23.97 22.33
CA ASP A 229 26.85 -24.70 22.92
C ASP A 229 25.60 -24.65 22.01
N GLU A 230 24.99 -25.82 21.77
CA GLU A 230 23.90 -26.03 20.80
C GLU A 230 22.54 -25.43 21.21
N GLU A 231 22.38 -24.90 22.43
CA GLU A 231 21.11 -24.32 22.92
C GLU A 231 20.97 -22.78 22.76
N LEU A 232 21.98 -22.10 22.20
CA LEU A 232 22.00 -20.62 22.05
C LEU A 232 21.86 -20.15 20.58
N ARG A 233 21.14 -20.92 19.75
CA ARG A 233 20.99 -20.64 18.30
C ARG A 233 19.99 -19.54 17.91
N MET A 234 19.37 -18.84 18.86
CA MET A 234 18.32 -17.86 18.53
C MET A 234 18.81 -16.51 17.96
N CYS A 235 20.11 -16.33 17.71
CA CYS A 235 20.66 -15.10 17.13
C CYS A 235 21.59 -15.32 15.92
N GLN A 236 21.62 -16.52 15.33
CA GLN A 236 22.40 -16.73 14.09
C GLN A 236 21.53 -16.47 12.84
N PRO A 237 22.09 -15.88 11.77
CA PRO A 237 21.40 -15.79 10.49
C PRO A 237 21.05 -17.20 9.98
N CYS A 238 19.84 -17.35 9.44
CA CYS A 238 19.42 -18.63 8.88
C CYS A 238 20.08 -18.86 7.52
N GLU A 239 21.12 -19.70 7.50
CA GLU A 239 21.87 -20.07 6.29
C GLU A 239 21.37 -21.39 5.68
N PHE A 240 20.33 -22.00 6.26
CA PHE A 240 19.75 -23.30 5.87
C PHE A 240 20.71 -24.50 5.89
N ASP A 241 21.92 -24.38 6.44
CA ASP A 241 22.93 -25.45 6.39
C ASP A 241 22.57 -26.72 7.17
N PHE A 242 21.70 -26.62 8.17
CA PHE A 242 21.26 -27.74 9.00
C PHE A 242 19.76 -28.05 8.85
N ASP A 243 18.91 -27.02 8.88
CA ASP A 243 17.46 -27.16 8.83
C ASP A 243 16.79 -25.93 8.18
N LEU A 244 15.49 -25.73 8.41
CA LEU A 244 14.73 -24.57 7.94
C LEU A 244 14.70 -23.41 8.94
N CYS A 245 15.48 -23.42 10.03
CA CYS A 245 15.54 -22.37 11.06
C CYS A 245 14.15 -21.88 11.53
N ASP A 246 13.30 -22.83 11.94
CA ASP A 246 11.90 -22.62 12.33
C ASP A 246 10.97 -22.05 11.25
N TRP A 247 11.42 -21.99 9.99
CA TRP A 247 10.54 -21.75 8.86
C TRP A 247 9.76 -23.01 8.52
N THR A 248 8.47 -22.84 8.25
CA THR A 248 7.53 -23.90 7.94
C THR A 248 7.08 -23.78 6.48
N ALA A 249 7.31 -24.84 5.70
CA ALA A 249 6.81 -24.95 4.34
C ALA A 249 5.45 -25.64 4.38
N GLU A 250 4.38 -24.90 4.10
CA GLU A 250 3.04 -25.50 4.03
C GLU A 250 2.89 -26.26 2.70
N ALA A 251 2.46 -27.53 2.77
CA ALA A 251 2.18 -28.35 1.60
C ALA A 251 0.78 -28.97 1.71
N SER A 252 -0.16 -28.51 0.87
CA SER A 252 -1.42 -29.23 0.64
C SER A 252 -1.15 -30.37 -0.34
N THR A 253 -1.80 -31.52 -0.17
CA THR A 253 -1.64 -32.67 -1.09
C THR A 253 -1.93 -32.26 -2.54
N GLY A 254 -0.91 -32.22 -3.39
CA GLY A 254 -1.00 -31.85 -4.80
C GLY A 254 -0.58 -30.40 -5.15
N GLN A 255 -0.09 -29.61 -4.19
CA GLN A 255 0.48 -28.27 -4.44
C GLN A 255 2.02 -28.29 -4.46
N ILE A 256 2.61 -27.31 -5.17
CA ILE A 256 4.05 -27.03 -5.10
C ILE A 256 4.42 -26.58 -3.69
N SER A 257 5.60 -26.97 -3.19
CA SER A 257 6.09 -26.59 -1.85
C SER A 257 7.58 -26.25 -1.90
N TRP A 258 8.05 -25.54 -0.88
CA TRP A 258 9.45 -25.15 -0.75
C TRP A 258 10.31 -26.36 -0.36
N MET A 259 11.40 -26.57 -1.09
CA MET A 259 12.31 -27.69 -0.88
C MET A 259 13.71 -27.17 -0.55
N ARG A 260 14.28 -27.68 0.53
CA ARG A 260 15.69 -27.45 0.89
C ARG A 260 16.57 -28.36 0.05
N THR A 261 17.62 -27.83 -0.57
CA THR A 261 18.54 -28.60 -1.42
C THR A 261 19.96 -28.07 -1.26
N LYS A 262 20.95 -28.96 -1.39
CA LYS A 262 22.36 -28.60 -1.38
C LYS A 262 22.75 -28.03 -2.75
N ALA A 263 23.52 -26.94 -2.79
CA ALA A 263 23.90 -26.30 -4.04
C ALA A 263 24.63 -27.24 -5.03
N SER A 264 25.42 -28.18 -4.53
CA SER A 264 26.13 -29.18 -5.35
C SER A 264 25.23 -30.22 -6.03
N GLU A 265 23.98 -30.38 -5.55
CA GLU A 265 23.03 -31.40 -6.03
C GLU A 265 21.94 -30.80 -6.94
N PHE A 266 21.91 -29.48 -7.07
CA PHE A 266 20.89 -28.76 -7.84
C PHE A 266 21.26 -28.68 -9.32
N THR A 267 20.56 -29.43 -10.17
CA THR A 267 20.85 -29.56 -11.61
C THR A 267 19.84 -28.84 -12.52
N ALA A 268 18.91 -28.08 -11.95
CA ALA A 268 17.86 -27.39 -12.70
C ALA A 268 18.10 -25.88 -12.73
N ILE A 269 19.01 -25.42 -13.60
CA ILE A 269 18.96 -24.17 -14.40
C ILE A 269 20.33 -24.03 -15.12
N GLU A 270 20.33 -24.18 -16.45
CA GLU A 270 21.49 -23.95 -17.33
C GLU A 270 21.66 -22.47 -17.74
N SER A 271 21.04 -21.50 -17.07
CA SER A 271 21.02 -20.11 -17.57
C SER A 271 20.97 -18.96 -16.55
N ALA A 272 21.07 -19.23 -15.24
CA ALA A 272 21.34 -18.17 -14.26
C ALA A 272 22.85 -18.05 -14.06
N SER A 273 23.44 -17.01 -14.66
CA SER A 273 24.83 -16.63 -14.49
C SER A 273 25.28 -16.68 -13.03
N GLN A 274 26.32 -17.47 -12.77
CA GLN A 274 27.08 -17.59 -11.51
C GLN A 274 27.64 -16.25 -11.03
N GLN A 275 26.80 -15.38 -10.48
CA GLN A 275 27.27 -14.23 -9.73
C GLN A 275 26.46 -14.13 -8.44
N ASN A 276 27.12 -14.55 -7.36
CA ASN A 276 26.73 -14.44 -5.95
C ASN A 276 26.00 -15.62 -5.30
N LEU A 277 26.26 -16.85 -5.74
CA LEU A 277 26.40 -17.94 -4.76
C LEU A 277 27.82 -17.79 -4.21
N THR A 278 27.94 -17.42 -2.94
CA THR A 278 29.22 -17.39 -2.24
C THR A 278 29.97 -18.69 -2.49
N SER A 279 31.13 -18.55 -3.11
CA SER A 279 32.20 -19.51 -3.34
C SER A 279 32.43 -20.50 -2.17
N ASN A 280 31.58 -21.52 -2.05
CA ASN A 280 31.88 -22.82 -1.45
C ASN A 280 30.77 -23.80 -1.87
N ASP A 281 31.16 -24.96 -2.40
CA ASP A 281 30.29 -26.08 -2.82
C ASP A 281 29.49 -26.75 -1.67
N GLU A 282 29.27 -26.04 -0.56
CA GLU A 282 28.75 -26.60 0.69
C GLU A 282 27.42 -25.99 1.17
N GLY A 283 26.97 -24.87 0.60
CA GLY A 283 25.77 -24.16 1.08
C GLY A 283 24.44 -24.82 0.71
N TYR A 284 23.46 -24.68 1.59
CA TYR A 284 22.07 -25.08 1.34
C TYR A 284 21.17 -23.89 1.05
N PHE A 285 20.13 -24.11 0.25
CA PHE A 285 19.10 -23.11 0.03
C PHE A 285 17.72 -23.76 -0.09
N VAL A 286 16.69 -22.94 0.01
CA VAL A 286 15.31 -23.32 -0.26
C VAL A 286 14.88 -22.84 -1.63
N TRP A 287 14.20 -23.70 -2.38
CA TRP A 287 13.70 -23.36 -3.71
C TRP A 287 12.30 -23.91 -3.92
N VAL A 288 11.60 -23.34 -4.90
CA VAL A 288 10.31 -23.81 -5.38
C VAL A 288 10.34 -23.78 -6.90
N GLY A 289 9.94 -24.87 -7.55
CA GLY A 289 9.85 -24.94 -9.00
C GLY A 289 8.88 -26.00 -9.46
N ALA A 290 8.40 -25.85 -10.70
CA ALA A 290 7.48 -26.78 -11.32
C ALA A 290 8.25 -28.01 -11.84
N THR A 291 8.50 -29.01 -11.00
CA THR A 291 9.00 -30.30 -11.48
C THR A 291 7.90 -30.99 -12.29
N HIS A 292 8.26 -31.54 -13.45
CA HIS A 292 7.35 -32.21 -14.39
C HIS A 292 6.50 -33.30 -13.71
N ALA A 293 5.31 -32.94 -13.22
CA ALA A 293 4.36 -33.87 -12.64
C ALA A 293 2.92 -33.45 -13.02
N PHE A 294 2.49 -34.01 -14.16
CA PHE A 294 1.13 -34.22 -14.64
C PHE A 294 0.28 -33.03 -15.16
N PRO A 295 -0.46 -33.24 -16.27
CA PRO A 295 -1.16 -32.19 -16.99
C PRO A 295 -2.56 -31.99 -16.41
N LEU A 296 -2.70 -31.25 -15.30
CA LEU A 296 -4.00 -30.72 -14.88
C LEU A 296 -3.80 -29.38 -14.14
N SER A 297 -4.40 -28.33 -14.72
CA SER A 297 -4.62 -26.98 -14.18
C SER A 297 -3.39 -26.14 -13.79
N HIS A 298 -2.77 -25.49 -14.78
CA HIS A 298 -1.65 -24.54 -14.64
C HIS A 298 -2.04 -23.10 -14.21
N LEU A 299 -3.18 -22.86 -13.56
CA LEU A 299 -3.66 -21.47 -13.38
C LEU A 299 -3.43 -20.79 -12.02
N ASP A 300 -2.97 -21.47 -10.96
CA ASP A 300 -2.61 -20.77 -9.71
C ASP A 300 -1.80 -21.64 -8.71
N SER A 301 -0.59 -22.06 -9.07
CA SER A 301 0.29 -22.80 -8.15
C SER A 301 1.00 -21.83 -7.19
N ARG A 302 0.69 -21.89 -5.89
CA ARG A 302 1.32 -21.05 -4.84
C ARG A 302 1.95 -21.94 -3.77
N ALA A 303 3.08 -21.51 -3.23
CA ALA A 303 3.76 -22.13 -2.10
C ALA A 303 4.06 -21.07 -1.03
N PHE A 304 3.96 -21.45 0.25
CA PHE A 304 4.18 -20.56 1.39
C PHE A 304 5.35 -21.06 2.23
N LEU A 305 6.18 -20.12 2.68
CA LEU A 305 7.27 -20.34 3.62
C LEU A 305 7.10 -19.35 4.77
N ASN A 306 6.69 -19.84 5.93
CA ASN A 306 6.27 -19.02 7.06
C ASN A 306 7.32 -19.10 8.16
N SER A 307 7.82 -17.96 8.64
CA SER A 307 8.73 -17.93 9.79
C SER A 307 7.97 -18.19 11.09
N SER A 308 8.70 -18.58 12.14
CA SER A 308 8.20 -18.49 13.50
C SER A 308 7.91 -17.03 13.91
N LEU A 309 7.21 -16.85 15.03
CA LEU A 309 6.88 -15.53 15.55
C LEU A 309 8.16 -14.79 15.96
N CYS A 310 8.54 -13.75 15.22
CA CYS A 310 9.66 -12.89 15.57
C CYS A 310 9.19 -11.71 16.43
N HIS A 311 9.86 -11.48 17.56
CA HIS A 311 9.61 -10.30 18.39
C HIS A 311 10.59 -9.18 18.04
N CYS A 312 10.07 -8.02 17.64
CA CYS A 312 10.87 -6.83 17.37
C CYS A 312 11.09 -6.01 18.64
N TRP A 313 12.33 -5.95 19.14
CA TRP A 313 12.67 -5.24 20.39
C TRP A 313 13.33 -3.87 20.16
N GLY A 314 13.53 -3.47 18.89
CA GLY A 314 14.09 -2.18 18.49
C GLY A 314 13.04 -1.24 17.91
N LYS A 315 13.40 0.04 17.71
CA LYS A 315 12.54 1.04 17.05
C LYS A 315 12.23 0.69 15.58
N SER A 316 13.03 -0.19 14.99
CA SER A 316 12.85 -0.73 13.64
C SER A 316 13.45 -2.13 13.58
N CYS A 317 12.78 -3.05 12.88
CA CYS A 317 13.32 -4.37 12.56
C CYS A 317 13.34 -4.56 11.05
N HIS A 318 14.40 -5.18 10.57
CA HIS A 318 14.63 -5.40 9.15
C HIS A 318 14.76 -6.89 8.89
N LEU A 319 14.04 -7.37 7.87
CA LEU A 319 14.24 -8.68 7.28
C LEU A 319 15.09 -8.51 6.03
N GLN A 320 16.23 -9.18 5.98
CA GLN A 320 17.14 -9.17 4.83
C GLN A 320 17.36 -10.60 4.35
N PHE A 321 17.22 -10.82 3.04
CA PHE A 321 17.44 -12.11 2.38
C PHE A 321 17.90 -11.90 0.94
N SER A 322 18.54 -12.91 0.36
CA SER A 322 18.92 -12.94 -1.05
C SER A 322 18.03 -13.92 -1.80
N TYR A 323 17.65 -13.61 -3.03
CA TYR A 323 16.83 -14.50 -3.86
C TYR A 323 17.26 -14.45 -5.34
N CYS A 324 16.97 -15.53 -6.05
CA CYS A 324 17.06 -15.63 -7.51
C CYS A 324 15.75 -16.21 -8.03
N MET A 325 15.25 -15.71 -9.16
CA MET A 325 13.96 -16.13 -9.72
C MET A 325 13.97 -16.07 -11.24
N GLU A 326 13.39 -17.09 -11.86
CA GLU A 326 13.08 -17.15 -13.28
C GLU A 326 11.60 -17.49 -13.45
N ASN A 327 10.83 -16.64 -14.13
CA ASN A 327 9.39 -16.83 -14.41
C ASN A 327 8.52 -17.13 -13.18
N GLY A 328 8.38 -16.15 -12.28
CA GLY A 328 7.50 -16.25 -11.10
C GLY A 328 7.29 -14.89 -10.40
N VAL A 329 6.66 -14.91 -9.23
CA VAL A 329 6.54 -13.74 -8.34
C VAL A 329 6.82 -14.16 -6.89
N LEU A 330 7.82 -13.56 -6.24
CA LEU A 330 8.06 -13.71 -4.80
C LEU A 330 7.37 -12.58 -4.05
N ARG A 331 6.61 -12.91 -3.02
CA ARG A 331 5.96 -11.93 -2.14
C ARG A 331 6.39 -12.17 -0.71
N VAL A 332 6.76 -11.10 -0.03
CA VAL A 332 7.05 -11.10 1.41
C VAL A 332 5.88 -10.41 2.08
N GLY A 333 5.23 -11.11 3.02
CA GLY A 333 4.10 -10.60 3.78
C GLY A 333 4.38 -10.75 5.26
N LEU A 334 3.94 -9.77 6.05
CA LEU A 334 4.02 -9.82 7.50
C LEU A 334 2.64 -10.20 8.05
N TYR A 335 2.57 -11.32 8.76
CA TYR A 335 1.34 -11.84 9.34
C TYR A 335 1.30 -11.53 10.84
N HIS A 336 0.28 -10.80 11.28
CA HIS A 336 -0.04 -10.62 12.69
C HIS A 336 -1.07 -11.67 13.09
N ASN A 337 -0.86 -12.38 14.20
CA ASN A 337 -1.86 -13.31 14.73
C ASN A 337 -3.12 -12.53 15.17
N GLU A 338 -4.16 -12.49 14.33
CA GLU A 338 -5.47 -12.04 14.77
C GLU A 338 -6.16 -13.16 15.55
N VAL A 339 -6.41 -12.90 16.84
CA VAL A 339 -7.20 -13.77 17.71
C VAL A 339 -8.63 -13.83 17.16
N ARG A 340 -9.02 -14.98 16.58
CA ARG A 340 -10.41 -15.31 16.27
C ARG A 340 -11.23 -15.25 17.56
N ARG A 341 -12.07 -14.22 17.71
CA ARG A 341 -13.12 -14.21 18.74
C ARG A 341 -14.28 -15.11 18.27
N SER A 342 -14.46 -16.23 18.98
CA SER A 342 -15.64 -17.10 18.95
C SER A 342 -16.84 -16.47 19.63
#